data_AF-A0A8H5K1K6-F1
#
_entry.id   AF-A0A8H5K1K6-F1
#
_cell.length_a   1.000
_cell.length_b   1.000
_cell.length_c   1.000
_cell.angle_alpha   90.00
_cell.angle_beta   90.00
_cell.angle_gamma   90.00
#
_symmetry.space_group_name_H-M   'P 1'
#
loop_
_entity.id
_entity.type
_entity.pdbx_description
1 polymer ?
#
loop_
_entity_poly.entity_id
_entity_poly.type
_entity_poly.pdbx_seq_one_letter_code
_entity_poly.pdbx_strand_id
1 'polypeptide(L)'
;MSITHTVLFQFKDNVDQKDITKTCDDFLQLKDLCIHPTSKKPYIISLQGGKDNSPEGMQNGITHGFVATFESAEDRDYYVKTDPAHQAFIAKMSFKPTNEASLGLGLDGSQTSAGLRQLTLHTLDQAHQDTAKTAIARILEANIAEITYAQIVDGLPLGEVAFESRGGMPHQDHPINHCHDKLCDGILDRTREFHKRFDLDTLQFDSSVAVILFSLDEGLHKNDGVIEWAPPKSDKIWWSHCPDGPEPTMFFHPWYLSHDRYPNGVADMVGYWAESRVLGGVVLFDRRQPVPGSSVDQDAVYIHPDRDDVTYRICRLTSEQKLQLLNLLTADEPGQNPLPILPDETNDYRIDPEEPPKDTGIYRDIWDRSELREDAYDQRLRDVWNKVDYLTHSDKGNAGDRALERRNRIFYAYSDEEP
;
A
#
# COMPACT_ATOMS: atom_id res chain seq x y z
N MET A 1 -0.56 31.63 -14.89
CA MET A 1 -1.57 31.71 -13.81
C MET A 1 -0.81 31.55 -12.50
N SER A 2 -1.11 32.35 -11.48
CA SER A 2 -0.46 32.23 -10.16
C SER A 2 -0.76 30.86 -9.54
N ILE A 3 0.22 30.28 -8.85
CA ILE A 3 0.10 28.99 -8.16
C ILE A 3 -0.19 29.25 -6.69
N THR A 4 -1.26 28.63 -6.17
CA THR A 4 -1.58 28.64 -4.75
C THR A 4 -1.11 27.34 -4.12
N HIS A 5 -0.29 27.44 -3.08
CA HIS A 5 0.23 26.32 -2.31
C HIS A 5 -0.29 26.42 -0.88
N THR A 6 -1.11 25.44 -0.48
CA THR A 6 -1.74 25.40 0.84
C THR A 6 -1.07 24.32 1.68
N VAL A 7 -0.72 24.67 2.92
CA VAL A 7 -0.11 23.76 3.90
C VAL A 7 -0.98 23.74 5.14
N LEU A 8 -1.38 22.55 5.57
CA LEU A 8 -2.20 22.29 6.74
C LEU A 8 -1.43 21.36 7.69
N PHE A 9 -1.36 21.68 8.98
CA PHE A 9 -0.66 20.83 9.94
C PHE A 9 -1.17 20.99 11.39
N GLN A 10 -0.67 20.11 12.27
CA GLN A 10 -0.88 20.14 13.71
C GLN A 10 0.45 20.08 14.46
N PHE A 11 0.49 20.69 15.65
CA PHE A 11 1.60 20.53 16.60
C PHE A 11 1.34 19.32 17.51
N LYS A 12 2.40 18.74 18.08
CA LYS A 12 2.25 17.69 19.11
C LYS A 12 1.67 18.30 20.40
N ASP A 13 0.93 17.50 21.17
CA ASP A 13 0.23 17.93 22.38
C ASP A 13 1.12 18.55 23.48
N ASN A 14 2.43 18.29 23.44
CA ASN A 14 3.40 18.71 24.44
C ASN A 14 4.28 19.90 24.01
N VAL A 15 3.96 20.58 22.91
CA VAL A 15 4.70 21.77 22.45
C VAL A 15 4.23 23.01 23.23
N ASP A 16 5.18 23.80 23.73
CA ASP A 16 4.85 25.05 24.43
C ASP A 16 4.21 26.06 23.46
N GLN A 17 3.20 26.79 23.94
CA GLN A 17 2.48 27.79 23.16
C GLN A 17 3.40 28.87 22.59
N LYS A 18 4.49 29.19 23.30
CA LYS A 18 5.52 30.13 22.81
C LYS A 18 6.24 29.61 21.57
N ASP A 19 6.56 28.32 21.54
CA ASP A 19 7.23 27.69 20.41
C ASP A 19 6.28 27.57 19.21
N ILE A 20 4.99 27.30 19.47
CA ILE A 20 3.94 27.34 18.43
C ILE A 20 3.87 28.72 17.79
N THR A 21 3.73 29.78 18.59
CA THR A 21 3.64 31.15 18.08
C THR A 21 4.89 31.53 17.30
N LYS A 22 6.08 31.25 17.87
CA LYS A 22 7.35 31.53 17.21
C LYS A 22 7.46 30.81 15.86
N THR A 23 7.00 29.56 15.80
CA THR A 23 7.03 28.77 14.58
C THR A 23 6.14 29.37 13.49
N CYS A 24 4.91 29.77 13.84
CA CYS A 24 3.99 30.43 12.93
C CYS A 24 4.59 31.75 12.40
N ASP A 25 5.22 32.54 13.27
CA ASP A 25 5.89 33.80 12.89
C ASP A 25 7.08 33.55 11.95
N ASP A 26 7.90 32.54 12.25
CA ASP A 26 9.04 32.13 11.41
C ASP A 26 8.55 31.63 10.04
N PHE A 27 7.41 30.93 9.97
CA PHE A 27 6.81 30.48 8.70
C PHE A 27 6.38 31.68 7.84
N LEU A 28 5.68 32.66 8.43
CA LEU A 28 5.24 33.86 7.70
C LEU A 28 6.40 34.71 7.18
N GLN A 29 7.53 34.72 7.89
CA GLN A 29 8.75 35.42 7.47
C GLN A 29 9.40 34.82 6.21
N LEU A 30 9.07 33.57 5.83
CA LEU A 30 9.60 32.96 4.61
C LEU A 30 9.26 33.79 3.37
N LYS A 31 8.15 34.53 3.38
CA LYS A 31 7.82 35.45 2.28
C LYS A 31 8.96 36.41 1.96
N ASP A 32 9.62 36.93 2.98
CA ASP A 32 10.70 37.92 2.84
C ASP A 32 12.08 37.25 2.77
N LEU A 33 12.24 36.07 3.37
CA LEU A 33 13.51 35.35 3.45
C LEU A 33 13.82 34.46 2.22
N CYS A 34 12.79 33.97 1.54
CA CYS A 34 12.96 33.17 0.32
C CYS A 34 13.28 34.10 -0.86
N ILE A 35 14.56 34.15 -1.25
CA ILE A 35 15.08 35.04 -2.29
C ILE A 35 15.42 34.25 -3.55
N HIS A 36 14.85 34.65 -4.69
CA HIS A 36 15.05 33.94 -5.94
C HIS A 36 16.51 34.09 -6.42
N PRO A 37 17.17 33.00 -6.86
CA PRO A 37 18.62 32.97 -7.10
C PRO A 37 19.07 33.92 -8.22
N THR A 38 18.26 34.10 -9.26
CA THR A 38 18.56 34.99 -10.40
C THR A 38 18.18 36.45 -10.14
N SER A 39 16.93 36.72 -9.76
CA SER A 39 16.43 38.09 -9.59
C SER A 39 16.89 38.78 -8.31
N LYS A 40 17.39 38.02 -7.33
CA LYS A 40 17.82 38.50 -6.00
C LYS A 40 16.74 39.27 -5.23
N LYS A 41 15.46 38.93 -5.48
CA LYS A 41 14.29 39.51 -4.81
C LYS A 41 13.42 38.41 -4.21
N PRO A 42 12.60 38.72 -3.19
CA PRO A 42 11.56 37.81 -2.74
C PRO A 42 10.62 37.44 -3.88
N TYR A 43 10.29 36.15 -4.00
CA TYR A 43 9.45 35.61 -5.09
C TYR A 43 8.14 34.99 -4.61
N ILE A 44 7.95 34.86 -3.30
CA ILE A 44 6.65 34.53 -2.71
C ILE A 44 5.79 35.79 -2.76
N ILE A 45 4.72 35.76 -3.57
CA ILE A 45 3.82 36.90 -3.77
C ILE A 45 3.09 37.23 -2.47
N SER A 46 2.56 36.21 -1.81
CA SER A 46 1.88 36.32 -0.53
C SER A 46 2.05 35.05 0.29
N LEU A 47 2.13 35.22 1.61
CA LEU A 47 2.10 34.15 2.58
C LEU A 47 1.23 34.59 3.74
N GLN A 48 0.15 33.86 4.00
CA GLN A 48 -0.80 34.16 5.07
C GLN A 48 -1.22 32.86 5.72
N GLY A 49 -1.55 32.89 7.01
CA GLY A 49 -1.99 31.70 7.72
C GLY A 49 -1.94 31.87 9.23
N GLY A 50 -2.32 30.82 9.93
CA GLY A 50 -2.38 30.80 11.38
C GLY A 50 -3.24 29.67 11.91
N LYS A 51 -3.64 29.82 13.18
CA LYS A 51 -4.50 28.86 13.87
C LYS A 51 -5.92 28.89 13.30
N ASP A 52 -6.48 27.71 13.08
CA ASP A 52 -7.87 27.52 12.70
C ASP A 52 -8.81 28.14 13.75
N ASN A 53 -9.83 28.84 13.29
CA ASN A 53 -10.87 29.45 14.11
C ASN A 53 -12.30 29.07 13.66
N SER A 54 -12.44 28.05 12.82
CA SER A 54 -13.74 27.61 12.34
C SER A 54 -14.54 26.97 13.48
N PRO A 55 -15.80 27.40 13.70
CA PRO A 55 -16.68 26.79 14.69
C PRO A 55 -17.28 25.46 14.22
N GLU A 56 -17.00 25.01 13.00
CA GLU A 56 -17.72 23.91 12.33
C GLU A 56 -17.24 22.52 12.76
N GLY A 57 -16.10 22.41 13.44
CA GLY A 57 -15.63 21.15 14.03
C GLY A 57 -15.14 20.09 13.02
N MET A 58 -14.88 20.48 11.77
CA MET A 58 -14.47 19.59 10.67
C MET A 58 -12.96 19.60 10.40
N GLN A 59 -12.13 19.99 11.37
CA GLN A 59 -10.69 20.15 11.16
C GLN A 59 -9.89 18.83 11.09
N ASN A 60 -10.47 17.70 11.52
CA ASN A 60 -9.80 16.39 11.54
C ASN A 60 -8.38 16.40 12.17
N GLY A 61 -8.23 17.10 13.30
CA GLY A 61 -6.96 17.21 14.04
C GLY A 61 -6.02 18.32 13.55
N ILE A 62 -6.18 18.80 12.31
CA ILE A 62 -5.43 19.95 11.81
C ILE A 62 -5.75 21.19 12.66
N THR A 63 -4.72 21.95 13.05
CA THR A 63 -4.91 23.13 13.91
C THR A 63 -4.46 24.43 13.26
N HIS A 64 -3.63 24.37 12.22
CA HIS A 64 -3.08 25.53 11.55
C HIS A 64 -3.09 25.36 10.04
N GLY A 65 -3.33 26.45 9.32
CA GLY A 65 -3.30 26.49 7.87
C GLY A 65 -2.57 27.71 7.34
N PHE A 66 -1.76 27.52 6.30
CA PHE A 66 -1.00 28.56 5.61
C PHE A 66 -1.17 28.46 4.10
N VAL A 67 -1.26 29.60 3.44
CA VAL A 67 -1.46 29.74 2.00
C VAL A 67 -0.36 30.63 1.44
N ALA A 68 0.47 30.05 0.58
CA ALA A 68 1.49 30.73 -0.20
C ALA A 68 1.02 30.92 -1.65
N THR A 69 1.39 32.03 -2.27
CA THR A 69 1.11 32.27 -3.70
C THR A 69 2.40 32.57 -4.44
N PHE A 70 2.57 31.94 -5.61
CA PHE A 70 3.72 32.08 -6.49
C PHE A 70 3.28 32.55 -7.88
N GLU A 71 4.19 33.16 -8.63
CA GLU A 71 3.92 33.60 -10.00
C GLU A 71 3.87 32.40 -10.97
N SER A 72 4.68 31.38 -10.71
CA SER A 72 4.90 30.22 -11.58
C SER A 72 5.01 28.90 -10.82
N ALA A 73 4.93 27.78 -11.54
CA ALA A 73 5.12 26.44 -10.96
C ALA A 73 6.59 26.21 -10.63
N GLU A 74 7.50 26.77 -11.42
CA GLU A 74 8.94 26.72 -11.25
C GLU A 74 9.38 27.38 -9.94
N ASP A 75 8.79 28.54 -9.61
CA ASP A 75 9.01 29.22 -8.34
C ASP A 75 8.56 28.36 -7.14
N ARG A 76 7.38 27.75 -7.24
CA ARG A 76 6.87 26.83 -6.21
C ARG A 76 7.77 25.61 -6.06
N ASP A 77 8.21 25.02 -7.17
CA ASP A 77 9.10 23.85 -7.16
C ASP A 77 10.46 24.19 -6.53
N TYR A 78 11.01 25.36 -6.85
CA TYR A 78 12.25 25.85 -6.23
C TYR A 78 12.08 26.07 -4.73
N TYR A 79 10.99 26.72 -4.30
CA TYR A 79 10.64 26.91 -2.89
C TYR A 79 10.64 25.58 -2.12
N VAL A 80 9.91 24.58 -2.61
CA VAL A 80 9.77 23.29 -1.92
C VAL A 80 11.08 22.50 -1.90
N LYS A 81 11.81 22.45 -3.03
CA LYS A 81 12.92 21.49 -3.23
C LYS A 81 14.30 22.06 -2.88
N THR A 82 14.52 23.36 -3.06
CA THR A 82 15.89 23.90 -3.18
C THR A 82 16.15 25.16 -2.35
N ASP A 83 15.13 25.97 -2.04
CA ASP A 83 15.33 27.25 -1.35
C ASP A 83 15.98 27.05 0.04
N PRO A 84 17.16 27.63 0.30
CA PRO A 84 17.90 27.38 1.54
C PRO A 84 17.19 27.91 2.79
N ALA A 85 16.40 28.98 2.68
CA ALA A 85 15.66 29.52 3.82
C ALA A 85 14.48 28.60 4.18
N HIS A 86 13.78 28.08 3.16
CA HIS A 86 12.74 27.07 3.36
C HIS A 86 13.31 25.75 3.91
N GLN A 87 14.41 25.24 3.36
CA GLN A 87 15.07 24.02 3.86
C GLN A 87 15.52 24.18 5.33
N ALA A 88 16.08 25.33 5.69
CA ALA A 88 16.47 25.61 7.07
C ALA A 88 15.27 25.68 8.02
N PHE A 89 14.12 26.16 7.55
CA PHE A 89 12.88 26.13 8.30
C PHE A 89 12.37 24.70 8.51
N ILE A 90 12.31 23.89 7.45
CA ILE A 90 11.89 22.47 7.52
C ILE A 90 12.78 21.65 8.46
N ALA A 91 14.09 21.87 8.42
CA ALA A 91 15.05 21.20 9.31
C ALA A 91 14.79 21.49 10.79
N LYS A 92 14.34 22.71 11.15
CA LYS A 92 13.94 23.05 12.53
C LYS A 92 12.66 22.34 12.95
N MET A 93 11.76 22.09 11.99
CA MET A 93 10.41 21.62 12.26
C MET A 93 10.30 20.10 12.48
N SER A 94 11.38 19.33 12.30
CA SER A 94 11.31 17.85 12.27
C SER A 94 10.13 17.36 11.42
N PHE A 95 9.84 18.09 10.33
CA PHE A 95 8.65 17.87 9.52
C PHE A 95 8.81 16.53 8.80
N LYS A 96 7.91 15.59 9.10
CA LYS A 96 7.72 14.40 8.27
C LYS A 96 6.59 14.73 7.29
N PRO A 97 6.87 14.87 5.98
CA PRO A 97 5.79 15.09 5.03
C PRO A 97 4.84 13.89 5.06
N THR A 98 3.59 14.14 5.40
CA THR A 98 2.48 13.26 5.05
C THR A 98 2.04 13.70 3.66
N ASN A 99 2.38 12.93 2.64
CA ASN A 99 1.89 13.18 1.29
C ASN A 99 0.39 12.83 1.23
N GLU A 100 -0.46 13.78 1.61
CA GLU A 100 -1.88 13.75 1.26
C GLU A 100 -2.29 15.11 0.72
N ALA A 101 -2.53 15.17 -0.59
CA ALA A 101 -3.32 16.22 -1.19
C ALA A 101 -4.80 15.84 -1.08
N SER A 102 -5.57 16.53 -0.25
CA SER A 102 -7.03 16.48 -0.34
C SER A 102 -7.63 17.82 0.10
N LEU A 103 -7.89 18.67 -0.89
CA LEU A 103 -8.80 19.80 -0.78
C LEU A 103 -10.07 19.39 -1.52
N GLY A 104 -11.02 18.80 -0.79
CA GLY A 104 -12.32 18.38 -1.28
C GLY A 104 -13.42 19.05 -0.47
N LEU A 105 -14.09 20.03 -1.09
CA LEU A 105 -15.30 20.66 -0.56
C LEU A 105 -16.44 19.62 -0.50
N GLY A 106 -16.89 19.32 0.72
CA GLY A 106 -18.23 18.83 1.09
C GLY A 106 -18.77 17.56 0.41
N LEU A 107 -18.92 16.47 1.17
CA LEU A 107 -20.18 16.09 1.84
C LEU A 107 -19.98 14.79 2.65
N ASP A 108 -20.45 14.85 3.88
CA ASP A 108 -20.82 13.76 4.80
C ASP A 108 -19.76 12.75 5.27
N GLY A 109 -19.37 12.96 6.54
CA GLY A 109 -19.49 11.93 7.57
C GLY A 109 -18.57 10.72 7.48
N SER A 110 -17.35 10.84 7.99
CA SER A 110 -16.79 9.88 8.97
C SER A 110 -15.34 10.19 9.26
N GLN A 111 -14.95 9.86 10.48
CA GLN A 111 -13.65 10.08 11.08
C GLN A 111 -12.53 9.40 10.29
N THR A 112 -11.54 10.17 9.87
CA THR A 112 -10.14 9.74 9.65
C THR A 112 -9.28 10.97 9.96
N SER A 113 -8.13 10.91 10.63
CA SER A 113 -7.12 9.88 10.60
C SER A 113 -6.47 9.69 11.98
N ALA A 114 -6.40 8.43 12.40
CA ALA A 114 -5.31 8.01 13.26
C ALA A 114 -4.02 8.31 12.50
N GLY A 115 -3.22 9.25 13.02
CA GLY A 115 -1.83 9.34 12.60
C GLY A 115 -1.25 7.93 12.72
N LEU A 116 -0.73 7.40 11.61
CA LEU A 116 0.07 6.19 11.59
C LEU A 116 1.10 6.35 12.71
N ARG A 117 0.85 5.68 13.84
CA ARG A 117 1.88 5.43 14.82
C ARG A 117 2.93 4.69 14.04
N GLN A 118 4.02 5.36 13.71
CA GLN A 118 5.27 4.71 13.38
C GLN A 118 5.64 3.93 14.65
N LEU A 119 5.09 2.72 14.78
CA LEU A 119 5.28 1.82 15.91
C LEU A 119 6.69 1.28 15.79
N THR A 120 7.71 2.10 16.04
CA THR A 120 9.05 1.55 16.15
C THR A 120 9.04 0.54 17.29
N LEU A 121 9.58 -0.67 17.08
CA LEU A 121 9.70 -1.72 18.11
C LEU A 121 10.16 -1.13 19.46
N HIS A 122 11.04 -0.13 19.41
CA HIS A 122 11.55 0.67 20.53
C HIS A 122 10.50 1.31 21.45
N THR A 123 9.23 1.39 21.04
CA THR A 123 8.11 1.91 21.85
C THR A 123 7.44 0.83 22.72
N LEU A 124 7.69 -0.44 22.42
CA LEU A 124 7.22 -1.57 23.21
C LEU A 124 8.15 -1.78 24.41
N ASP A 125 7.67 -2.38 25.49
CA ASP A 125 8.59 -2.84 26.54
C ASP A 125 9.44 -4.03 26.05
N GLN A 126 10.49 -4.37 26.80
CA GLN A 126 11.45 -5.39 26.40
C GLN A 126 10.79 -6.75 26.09
N ALA A 127 9.80 -7.17 26.88
CA ALA A 127 9.15 -8.46 26.69
C ALA A 127 8.34 -8.50 25.37
N HIS A 128 7.63 -7.41 25.07
CA HIS A 128 6.92 -7.27 23.82
C HIS A 128 7.87 -7.14 22.62
N GLN A 129 9.00 -6.44 22.78
CA GLN A 129 10.05 -6.37 21.75
C GLN A 129 10.63 -7.76 21.46
N ASP A 130 10.99 -8.52 22.50
CA ASP A 130 11.58 -9.86 22.35
C ASP A 130 10.59 -10.82 21.67
N THR A 131 9.30 -10.73 22.06
CA THR A 131 8.22 -11.50 21.43
C THR A 131 8.07 -11.14 19.95
N ALA A 132 8.04 -9.86 19.62
CA ALA A 132 7.90 -9.40 18.24
C ALA A 132 9.11 -9.78 17.38
N LYS A 133 10.34 -9.63 17.90
CA LYS A 133 11.57 -10.07 17.22
C LYS A 133 11.56 -11.57 16.96
N THR A 134 11.18 -12.36 17.95
CA THR A 134 11.07 -13.81 17.83
C THR A 134 10.03 -14.20 16.78
N ALA A 135 8.85 -13.57 16.80
CA ALA A 135 7.78 -13.80 15.84
C ALA A 135 8.25 -13.51 14.40
N ILE A 136 8.93 -12.38 14.18
CA ILE A 136 9.44 -12.00 12.86
C ILE A 136 10.53 -12.96 12.41
N ALA A 137 11.50 -13.29 13.28
CA ALA A 137 12.55 -14.26 12.96
C ALA A 137 11.97 -15.60 12.50
N ARG A 138 10.92 -16.11 13.16
CA ARG A 138 10.27 -17.38 12.79
C ARG A 138 9.57 -17.32 11.43
N ILE A 139 8.98 -16.18 11.08
CA ILE A 139 8.41 -15.98 9.74
C ILE A 139 9.55 -16.01 8.70
N LEU A 140 10.65 -15.30 8.96
CA LEU A 140 11.80 -15.23 8.05
C LEU A 140 12.55 -16.56 7.91
N GLU A 141 12.55 -17.40 8.94
CA GLU A 141 13.11 -18.76 8.94
C GLU A 141 12.25 -19.78 8.19
N ALA A 142 11.00 -19.43 7.84
CA ALA A 142 10.16 -20.33 7.05
C ALA A 142 10.78 -20.59 5.67
N ASN A 143 10.79 -21.85 5.22
CA ASN A 143 11.33 -22.22 3.91
C ASN A 143 10.67 -21.42 2.76
N ILE A 144 9.37 -21.15 2.86
CA ILE A 144 8.67 -20.31 1.87
C ILE A 144 9.19 -18.87 1.86
N ALA A 145 9.57 -18.32 3.01
CA ALA A 145 10.12 -16.98 3.11
C ALA A 145 11.53 -16.91 2.51
N GLU A 146 12.39 -17.88 2.81
CA GLU A 146 13.72 -17.99 2.21
C GLU A 146 13.64 -18.01 0.67
N ILE A 147 12.79 -18.87 0.11
CA ILE A 147 12.61 -18.99 -1.35
C ILE A 147 11.98 -17.72 -1.95
N THR A 148 11.04 -17.09 -1.25
CA THR A 148 10.39 -15.85 -1.72
C THR A 148 11.39 -14.70 -1.78
N TYR A 149 12.17 -14.49 -0.73
CA TYR A 149 13.20 -13.44 -0.71
C TYR A 149 14.36 -13.75 -1.65
N ALA A 150 14.70 -15.02 -1.84
CA ALA A 150 15.68 -15.42 -2.85
C ALA A 150 15.26 -15.02 -4.26
N GLN A 151 14.00 -15.17 -4.64
CA GLN A 151 13.51 -14.69 -5.94
C GLN A 151 13.67 -13.17 -6.09
N ILE A 152 13.38 -12.39 -5.04
CA ILE A 152 13.59 -10.92 -5.07
C ILE A 152 15.06 -10.58 -5.29
N VAL A 153 15.97 -11.29 -4.60
CA VAL A 153 17.42 -11.12 -4.75
C VAL A 153 17.89 -11.56 -6.13
N ASP A 154 17.29 -12.61 -6.71
CA ASP A 154 17.54 -13.06 -8.09
C ASP A 154 17.15 -11.96 -9.09
N GLY A 155 16.02 -11.30 -8.85
CA GLY A 155 15.46 -10.25 -9.67
C GLY A 155 14.30 -10.70 -10.55
N LEU A 156 13.97 -12.01 -10.56
CA LEU A 156 12.77 -12.55 -11.21
C LEU A 156 12.07 -13.57 -10.31
N PRO A 157 10.73 -13.67 -10.37
CA PRO A 157 10.02 -14.81 -9.79
C PRO A 157 10.34 -16.07 -10.59
N LEU A 158 10.27 -17.23 -9.95
CA LEU A 158 10.28 -18.51 -10.66
C LEU A 158 9.11 -18.53 -11.66
N GLY A 159 9.31 -19.17 -12.81
CA GLY A 159 8.30 -19.27 -13.85
C GLY A 159 6.95 -19.76 -13.31
N GLU A 160 6.96 -20.85 -12.52
CA GLU A 160 5.75 -21.39 -11.87
C GLU A 160 5.06 -20.37 -10.95
N VAL A 161 5.82 -19.54 -10.25
CA VAL A 161 5.29 -18.52 -9.32
C VAL A 161 4.68 -17.36 -10.10
N ALA A 162 5.27 -16.99 -11.22
CA ALA A 162 4.70 -15.98 -12.12
C ALA A 162 3.36 -16.45 -12.71
N PHE A 163 3.23 -17.74 -13.02
CA PHE A 163 1.98 -18.33 -13.51
C PHE A 163 0.91 -18.57 -12.44
N GLU A 164 1.28 -18.60 -11.18
CA GLU A 164 0.34 -18.84 -10.08
C GLU A 164 -0.54 -17.62 -9.79
N SER A 165 -0.11 -16.40 -10.14
CA SER A 165 -0.87 -15.16 -9.93
C SER A 165 -2.13 -15.12 -10.80
N ARG A 166 -3.28 -14.88 -10.17
CA ARG A 166 -4.58 -15.04 -10.83
C ARG A 166 -4.95 -13.88 -11.75
N GLY A 167 -4.47 -12.68 -11.41
CA GLY A 167 -4.73 -11.46 -12.18
C GLY A 167 -3.52 -10.97 -12.98
N GLY A 168 -2.37 -11.65 -12.89
CA GLY A 168 -1.08 -11.19 -13.40
C GLY A 168 -0.32 -12.20 -14.25
N MET A 169 -0.99 -13.21 -14.82
CA MET A 169 -0.33 -14.24 -15.63
C MET A 169 0.49 -13.60 -16.77
N PRO A 170 1.76 -14.02 -16.93
CA PRO A 170 2.57 -13.58 -18.05
C PRO A 170 1.89 -13.91 -19.38
N HIS A 171 2.07 -13.04 -20.37
CA HIS A 171 1.63 -13.33 -21.73
C HIS A 171 2.22 -14.67 -22.22
N GLN A 172 1.51 -15.42 -23.08
CA GLN A 172 1.96 -16.74 -23.56
C GLN A 172 3.36 -16.73 -24.23
N ASP A 173 3.74 -15.60 -24.81
CA ASP A 173 5.04 -15.39 -25.47
C ASP A 173 6.09 -14.70 -24.56
N HIS A 174 5.77 -14.49 -23.28
CA HIS A 174 6.68 -13.83 -22.35
C HIS A 174 7.93 -14.70 -22.09
N PRO A 175 9.15 -14.15 -22.11
CA PRO A 175 10.38 -14.91 -21.94
C PRO A 175 10.45 -15.76 -20.65
N ILE A 176 9.87 -15.24 -19.56
CA ILE A 176 9.78 -15.94 -18.26
C ILE A 176 9.21 -17.36 -18.34
N ASN A 177 8.39 -17.61 -19.36
CA ASN A 177 7.72 -18.90 -19.57
C ASN A 177 8.71 -20.05 -19.81
N HIS A 178 9.96 -19.74 -20.15
CA HIS A 178 10.98 -20.72 -20.53
C HIS A 178 12.38 -20.45 -19.95
N CYS A 179 12.57 -19.39 -19.15
CA CYS A 179 13.92 -18.94 -18.80
C CYS A 179 14.28 -18.92 -17.30
N HIS A 180 13.32 -19.16 -16.39
CA HIS A 180 13.57 -19.05 -14.94
C HIS A 180 12.84 -20.13 -14.11
N ASP A 181 13.07 -21.41 -14.45
CA ASP A 181 12.47 -22.55 -13.74
C ASP A 181 13.12 -22.86 -12.38
N LYS A 182 14.29 -22.28 -12.11
CA LYS A 182 15.05 -22.43 -10.87
C LYS A 182 15.77 -21.14 -10.55
N LEU A 183 16.05 -20.92 -9.27
CA LEU A 183 16.91 -19.82 -8.82
C LEU A 183 18.30 -19.92 -9.47
N CYS A 184 18.89 -18.77 -9.78
CA CYS A 184 20.26 -18.66 -10.26
C CYS A 184 21.27 -19.16 -9.21
N ASP A 185 22.40 -19.68 -9.71
CA ASP A 185 23.44 -20.25 -8.85
C ASP A 185 23.99 -19.19 -7.88
N GLY A 186 24.02 -19.52 -6.58
CA GLY A 186 24.56 -18.67 -5.52
C GLY A 186 23.58 -17.65 -4.91
N ILE A 187 22.36 -17.52 -5.44
CA ILE A 187 21.36 -16.58 -4.90
C ILE A 187 20.93 -16.95 -3.48
N LEU A 188 20.69 -18.23 -3.20
CA LEU A 188 20.35 -18.69 -1.85
C LEU A 188 21.41 -18.33 -0.81
N ASP A 189 22.70 -18.43 -1.16
CA ASP A 189 23.78 -18.08 -0.24
C ASP A 189 23.80 -16.57 0.02
N ARG A 190 23.56 -15.74 -1.00
CA ARG A 190 23.42 -14.28 -0.85
C ARG A 190 22.24 -13.91 0.04
N THR A 191 21.08 -14.52 -0.17
CA THR A 191 19.88 -14.30 0.65
C THR A 191 20.15 -14.66 2.11
N ARG A 192 20.84 -15.78 2.36
CA ARG A 192 21.26 -16.19 3.72
C ARG A 192 22.26 -15.23 4.34
N GLU A 193 23.20 -14.70 3.56
CA GLU A 193 24.14 -13.68 4.05
C GLU A 193 23.41 -12.39 4.43
N PHE A 194 22.43 -11.96 3.64
CA PHE A 194 21.59 -10.82 3.99
C PHE A 194 20.82 -11.07 5.28
N HIS A 195 20.16 -12.24 5.39
CA HIS A 195 19.40 -12.59 6.59
C HIS A 195 20.24 -12.51 7.87
N LYS A 196 21.52 -12.93 7.81
CA LYS A 196 22.45 -12.82 8.95
C LYS A 196 22.84 -11.38 9.30
N ARG A 197 22.81 -10.46 8.35
CA ARG A 197 23.17 -9.05 8.54
C ARG A 197 21.95 -8.16 8.82
N PHE A 198 20.75 -8.69 8.60
CA PHE A 198 19.52 -7.95 8.77
C PHE A 198 19.26 -7.69 10.26
N ASP A 199 19.26 -6.41 10.62
CA ASP A 199 18.96 -5.97 11.97
C ASP A 199 17.46 -5.70 12.11
N LEU A 200 16.76 -6.56 12.86
CA LEU A 200 15.34 -6.42 13.15
C LEU A 200 15.01 -5.09 13.86
N ASP A 201 15.97 -4.45 14.54
CA ASP A 201 15.76 -3.16 15.21
C ASP A 201 15.63 -1.98 14.24
N THR A 202 15.94 -2.20 12.96
CA THR A 202 15.76 -1.22 11.88
C THR A 202 14.36 -1.25 11.26
N LEU A 203 13.52 -2.23 11.64
CA LEU A 203 12.15 -2.36 11.17
C LEU A 203 11.31 -1.16 11.61
N GLN A 204 10.94 -0.35 10.62
CA GLN A 204 9.72 0.43 10.68
C GLN A 204 8.63 -0.50 10.11
N PHE A 205 7.50 -0.66 10.79
CA PHE A 205 6.42 -1.57 10.35
C PHE A 205 5.69 -1.00 9.13
N ASP A 206 6.43 -0.94 8.02
CA ASP A 206 6.02 -0.92 6.63
C ASP A 206 6.78 -2.10 5.98
N SER A 207 6.40 -2.53 4.77
CA SER A 207 6.77 -3.75 4.03
C SER A 207 8.29 -4.00 3.80
N SER A 208 9.11 -4.00 4.85
CA SER A 208 10.49 -3.50 4.81
C SER A 208 11.54 -4.49 4.32
N VAL A 209 11.42 -5.79 4.59
CA VAL A 209 12.45 -6.76 4.12
C VAL A 209 12.48 -6.83 2.60
N ALA A 210 11.32 -7.01 1.96
CA ALA A 210 11.19 -7.07 0.52
C ALA A 210 11.53 -5.72 -0.13
N VAL A 211 11.07 -4.61 0.45
CA VAL A 211 11.42 -3.25 0.01
C VAL A 211 12.93 -3.04 0.02
N ILE A 212 13.61 -3.43 1.11
CA ILE A 212 15.06 -3.30 1.25
C ILE A 212 15.77 -4.16 0.20
N LEU A 213 15.42 -5.44 0.11
CA LEU A 213 16.04 -6.37 -0.84
C LEU A 213 15.90 -5.89 -2.29
N PHE A 214 14.72 -5.41 -2.67
CA PHE A 214 14.49 -4.87 -4.00
C PHE A 214 15.27 -3.57 -4.23
N SER A 215 15.32 -2.69 -3.23
CA SER A 215 16.02 -1.40 -3.31
C SER A 215 17.55 -1.52 -3.35
N LEU A 216 18.12 -2.67 -2.95
CA LEU A 216 19.55 -2.96 -3.13
C LEU A 216 19.94 -3.01 -4.60
N ASP A 217 18.98 -3.34 -5.48
CA ASP A 217 19.18 -3.34 -6.91
C ASP A 217 20.40 -4.24 -7.28
N GLU A 218 20.46 -5.46 -6.75
CA GLU A 218 21.56 -6.42 -7.00
C GLU A 218 21.15 -7.60 -7.91
N GLY A 219 19.92 -7.57 -8.42
CA GLY A 219 19.35 -8.63 -9.25
C GLY A 219 20.18 -8.96 -10.50
N LEU A 220 20.21 -10.23 -10.87
CA LEU A 220 20.97 -10.74 -12.02
C LEU A 220 20.26 -10.47 -13.37
N HIS A 221 18.96 -10.15 -13.31
CA HIS A 221 18.05 -10.09 -14.47
C HIS A 221 17.71 -8.67 -14.96
N LYS A 222 18.56 -7.67 -14.72
CA LYS A 222 18.24 -6.28 -15.09
C LYS A 222 18.37 -5.91 -16.58
N ASN A 223 18.99 -6.77 -17.39
CA ASN A 223 19.34 -6.45 -18.78
C ASN A 223 19.16 -7.65 -19.72
N ASP A 224 18.39 -8.64 -19.32
CA ASP A 224 18.08 -9.80 -20.16
C ASP A 224 16.80 -9.60 -20.99
N GLY A 225 16.13 -8.44 -20.83
CA GLY A 225 14.94 -8.06 -21.56
C GLY A 225 13.67 -8.77 -21.08
N VAL A 226 13.72 -9.52 -19.98
CA VAL A 226 12.57 -10.25 -19.44
C VAL A 226 11.59 -9.28 -18.78
N ILE A 227 12.08 -8.29 -18.02
CA ILE A 227 11.25 -7.32 -17.31
C ILE A 227 10.68 -6.27 -18.26
N GLU A 228 11.46 -5.83 -19.25
CA GLU A 228 11.03 -4.81 -20.22
C GLU A 228 10.18 -5.38 -21.36
N TRP A 229 9.92 -6.69 -21.36
CA TRP A 229 9.17 -7.32 -22.42
C TRP A 229 7.72 -6.83 -22.43
N ALA A 230 7.22 -6.47 -23.61
CA ALA A 230 5.83 -6.13 -23.83
C ALA A 230 5.33 -6.79 -25.12
N PRO A 231 4.05 -7.20 -25.18
CA PRO A 231 3.51 -7.81 -26.38
C PRO A 231 3.44 -6.78 -27.52
N PRO A 232 3.48 -7.22 -28.79
CA PRO A 232 3.33 -6.33 -29.93
C PRO A 232 2.08 -5.45 -29.81
N LYS A 233 2.18 -4.17 -30.19
CA LYS A 233 1.04 -3.22 -30.17
C LYS A 233 -0.16 -3.66 -31.04
N SER A 234 0.03 -4.68 -31.89
CA SER A 234 -1.05 -5.33 -32.63
C SER A 234 -1.95 -6.21 -31.77
N ASP A 235 -1.51 -6.65 -30.58
CA ASP A 235 -2.32 -7.42 -29.65
C ASP A 235 -3.32 -6.52 -28.91
N LYS A 236 -4.42 -6.20 -29.60
CA LYS A 236 -5.44 -5.31 -29.06
C LYS A 236 -6.12 -5.84 -27.81
N ILE A 237 -6.13 -7.16 -27.58
CA ILE A 237 -6.78 -7.76 -26.42
C ILE A 237 -5.94 -7.44 -25.19
N TRP A 238 -4.64 -7.75 -25.24
CA TRP A 238 -3.75 -7.47 -24.12
C TRP A 238 -3.69 -5.98 -23.79
N TRP A 239 -3.51 -5.12 -24.80
CA TRP A 239 -3.45 -3.67 -24.60
C TRP A 239 -4.78 -3.03 -24.18
N SER A 240 -5.92 -3.72 -24.34
CA SER A 240 -7.20 -3.28 -23.76
C SER A 240 -7.27 -3.55 -22.26
N HIS A 241 -6.65 -4.63 -21.80
CA HIS A 241 -6.61 -4.99 -20.38
C HIS A 241 -5.50 -4.25 -19.63
N CYS A 242 -4.35 -4.03 -20.27
CA CYS A 242 -3.17 -3.37 -19.73
C CYS A 242 -2.83 -2.12 -20.58
N PRO A 243 -3.64 -1.05 -20.49
CA PRO A 243 -3.49 0.14 -21.34
C PRO A 243 -2.16 0.88 -21.11
N ASP A 244 -1.68 0.86 -19.87
CA ASP A 244 -0.47 1.56 -19.43
C ASP A 244 0.80 0.74 -19.70
N GLY A 245 0.65 -0.51 -20.17
CA GLY A 245 1.74 -1.44 -20.42
C GLY A 245 1.97 -2.42 -19.27
N PRO A 246 3.09 -3.15 -19.31
CA PRO A 246 3.42 -4.12 -18.27
C PRO A 246 3.77 -3.39 -16.98
N GLU A 247 3.50 -4.06 -15.86
CA GLU A 247 3.88 -3.55 -14.54
C GLU A 247 5.40 -3.37 -14.43
N PRO A 248 5.88 -2.41 -13.61
CA PRO A 248 7.31 -2.07 -13.53
C PRO A 248 8.19 -3.17 -12.92
N THR A 249 7.59 -4.26 -12.45
CA THR A 249 8.25 -5.43 -11.86
C THR A 249 7.38 -6.66 -12.07
N MET A 250 7.97 -7.85 -12.04
CA MET A 250 7.25 -9.13 -12.02
C MET A 250 6.79 -9.54 -10.62
N PHE A 251 7.19 -8.80 -9.58
CA PHE A 251 6.84 -9.05 -8.19
C PHE A 251 5.68 -8.15 -7.75
N PHE A 252 4.46 -8.47 -8.18
CA PHE A 252 3.29 -7.66 -7.84
C PHE A 252 2.09 -8.53 -7.48
N HIS A 253 1.19 -7.96 -6.67
CA HIS A 253 -0.14 -8.49 -6.45
C HIS A 253 -1.15 -7.64 -7.25
N PRO A 254 -2.07 -8.23 -8.04
CA PRO A 254 -2.94 -7.50 -8.98
C PRO A 254 -3.88 -6.43 -8.36
N TRP A 255 -3.96 -6.37 -7.03
CA TRP A 255 -4.86 -5.47 -6.30
C TRP A 255 -4.10 -4.38 -5.53
N TYR A 256 -2.77 -4.45 -5.49
CA TYR A 256 -1.89 -3.57 -4.72
C TYR A 256 -0.84 -2.95 -5.65
N LEU A 257 -1.32 -2.27 -6.69
CA LEU A 257 -0.51 -1.69 -7.77
C LEU A 257 -0.28 -0.18 -7.64
N SER A 258 -0.74 0.44 -6.56
CA SER A 258 -0.75 1.90 -6.40
C SER A 258 0.59 2.49 -5.95
N HIS A 259 1.66 2.09 -6.64
CA HIS A 259 3.03 2.46 -6.34
C HIS A 259 3.35 3.93 -6.59
N ASP A 260 2.48 4.66 -7.27
CA ASP A 260 2.54 6.11 -7.35
C ASP A 260 2.20 6.79 -6.01
N ARG A 261 1.42 6.11 -5.16
CA ARG A 261 0.97 6.58 -3.85
C ARG A 261 1.76 5.99 -2.69
N TYR A 262 2.42 4.85 -2.88
CA TYR A 262 3.17 4.18 -1.82
C TYR A 262 4.46 4.93 -1.44
N PRO A 263 4.83 4.99 -0.14
CA PRO A 263 6.01 5.74 0.32
C PRO A 263 7.34 5.35 -0.34
N ASN A 264 7.54 4.07 -0.63
CA ASN A 264 8.72 3.50 -1.28
C ASN A 264 8.44 3.09 -2.75
N GLY A 265 7.31 3.51 -3.29
CA GLY A 265 6.90 3.26 -4.66
C GLY A 265 6.84 1.78 -5.05
N VAL A 266 7.51 1.40 -6.13
CA VAL A 266 7.49 0.02 -6.68
C VAL A 266 7.98 -0.99 -5.64
N ALA A 267 8.88 -0.60 -4.74
CA ALA A 267 9.38 -1.49 -3.70
C ALA A 267 8.26 -1.96 -2.74
N ASP A 268 7.25 -1.12 -2.48
CA ASP A 268 6.11 -1.52 -1.65
C ASP A 268 5.21 -2.54 -2.38
N MET A 269 5.08 -2.48 -3.72
CA MET A 269 4.39 -3.53 -4.49
C MET A 269 5.07 -4.89 -4.31
N VAL A 270 6.41 -4.90 -4.37
CA VAL A 270 7.23 -6.09 -4.12
C VAL A 270 7.00 -6.60 -2.69
N GLY A 271 6.81 -5.68 -1.75
CA GLY A 271 6.38 -5.96 -0.37
C GLY A 271 5.07 -6.72 -0.29
N TYR A 272 4.00 -6.23 -0.92
CA TYR A 272 2.70 -6.90 -0.95
C TYR A 272 2.76 -8.26 -1.65
N TRP A 273 3.53 -8.37 -2.74
CA TRP A 273 3.77 -9.65 -3.41
C TRP A 273 4.45 -10.64 -2.46
N ALA A 274 5.56 -10.26 -1.83
CA ALA A 274 6.30 -11.12 -0.92
C ALA A 274 5.44 -11.57 0.27
N GLU A 275 4.68 -10.64 0.84
CA GLU A 275 3.73 -10.93 1.90
C GLU A 275 2.69 -11.97 1.46
N SER A 276 2.11 -11.79 0.27
CA SER A 276 1.15 -12.75 -0.30
C SER A 276 1.75 -14.14 -0.48
N ARG A 277 3.01 -14.22 -0.93
CA ARG A 277 3.74 -15.49 -1.07
C ARG A 277 3.99 -16.16 0.27
N VAL A 278 4.50 -15.40 1.26
CA VAL A 278 4.95 -15.91 2.57
C VAL A 278 3.77 -16.25 3.46
N LEU A 279 2.82 -15.33 3.63
CA LEU A 279 1.69 -15.50 4.55
C LEU A 279 0.51 -16.22 3.91
N GLY A 280 0.45 -16.30 2.59
CA GLY A 280 -0.67 -16.88 1.83
C GLY A 280 -1.64 -15.84 1.25
N GLY A 281 -1.40 -14.55 1.52
CA GLY A 281 -2.08 -13.41 0.93
C GLY A 281 -1.75 -12.13 1.72
N VAL A 282 -2.19 -10.98 1.21
CA VAL A 282 -2.03 -9.70 1.92
C VAL A 282 -2.94 -9.68 3.13
N VAL A 283 -2.38 -9.39 4.31
CA VAL A 283 -3.11 -9.34 5.57
C VAL A 283 -3.87 -8.04 5.71
N LEU A 284 -5.17 -8.15 6.02
CA LEU A 284 -6.12 -7.06 6.20
C LEU A 284 -6.87 -7.18 7.52
N PHE A 285 -7.40 -6.06 8.01
CA PHE A 285 -8.06 -5.97 9.31
C PHE A 285 -9.46 -5.39 9.20
N ASP A 286 -10.34 -5.75 10.13
CA ASP A 286 -11.64 -5.08 10.30
C ASP A 286 -11.44 -3.73 11.00
N ARG A 287 -11.69 -2.65 10.27
CA ARG A 287 -11.51 -1.28 10.74
C ARG A 287 -12.83 -0.63 11.17
N ARG A 288 -13.94 -1.37 11.14
CA ARG A 288 -15.25 -0.85 11.53
C ARG A 288 -15.32 -0.64 13.04
N GLN A 289 -16.07 0.38 13.46
CA GLN A 289 -16.33 0.61 14.87
C GLN A 289 -17.39 -0.39 15.37
N PRO A 290 -17.14 -1.08 16.50
CA PRO A 290 -18.11 -2.00 17.06
C PRO A 290 -19.30 -1.21 17.59
N VAL A 291 -20.45 -1.36 16.94
CA VAL A 291 -21.72 -0.81 17.43
C VAL A 291 -22.54 -1.93 18.09
N PRO A 292 -23.35 -1.63 19.12
CA PRO A 292 -24.18 -2.64 19.78
C PRO A 292 -25.06 -3.40 18.78
N GLY A 293 -24.93 -4.73 18.74
CA GLY A 293 -25.66 -5.61 17.82
C GLY A 293 -25.00 -5.80 16.44
N SER A 294 -23.81 -5.22 16.20
CA SER A 294 -23.03 -5.50 14.99
C SER A 294 -22.26 -6.81 15.07
N SER A 295 -21.98 -7.41 13.91
CA SER A 295 -21.12 -8.58 13.75
C SER A 295 -19.64 -8.22 13.56
N VAL A 296 -19.23 -7.00 13.95
CA VAL A 296 -17.84 -6.54 13.85
C VAL A 296 -16.99 -7.33 14.83
N ASP A 297 -15.94 -7.96 14.30
CA ASP A 297 -14.93 -8.68 15.07
C ASP A 297 -13.62 -7.93 14.93
N GLN A 298 -13.24 -7.18 15.97
CA GLN A 298 -12.02 -6.37 15.98
C GLN A 298 -10.75 -7.22 15.93
N ASP A 299 -10.84 -8.51 16.26
CA ASP A 299 -9.76 -9.48 16.22
C ASP A 299 -9.83 -10.36 14.96
N ALA A 300 -10.69 -10.00 14.00
CA ALA A 300 -10.74 -10.66 12.70
C ALA A 300 -9.55 -10.25 11.85
N VAL A 301 -8.83 -11.26 11.39
CA VAL A 301 -7.73 -11.14 10.43
C VAL A 301 -8.22 -11.73 9.12
N TYR A 302 -7.97 -11.01 8.04
CA TYR A 302 -8.34 -11.42 6.69
C TYR A 302 -7.07 -11.59 5.86
N ILE A 303 -7.12 -12.51 4.90
CA ILE A 303 -6.06 -12.73 3.91
C ILE A 303 -6.66 -12.51 2.52
N HIS A 304 -5.97 -11.71 1.71
CA HIS A 304 -6.23 -11.54 0.29
C HIS A 304 -5.20 -12.34 -0.52
N PRO A 305 -5.51 -13.58 -0.91
CA PRO A 305 -4.58 -14.42 -1.66
C PRO A 305 -4.45 -13.96 -3.13
N ASP A 306 -3.31 -14.30 -3.74
CA ASP A 306 -3.08 -14.20 -5.18
C ASP A 306 -2.52 -15.52 -5.73
N ARG A 307 -3.37 -16.55 -5.72
CA ARG A 307 -3.05 -17.89 -6.23
C ARG A 307 -4.26 -18.45 -6.97
N ASP A 308 -4.07 -18.87 -8.22
CA ASP A 308 -5.18 -19.28 -9.11
C ASP A 308 -6.00 -20.45 -8.54
N ASP A 309 -5.32 -21.41 -7.90
CA ASP A 309 -5.93 -22.62 -7.31
C ASP A 309 -6.49 -22.43 -5.89
N VAL A 310 -6.47 -21.21 -5.32
CA VAL A 310 -6.87 -20.97 -3.91
C VAL A 310 -8.13 -20.13 -3.79
N THR A 311 -8.13 -18.91 -4.31
CA THR A 311 -9.26 -18.01 -4.54
C THR A 311 -8.70 -16.62 -4.84
N TYR A 312 -9.51 -15.72 -5.37
CA TYR A 312 -9.19 -14.29 -5.45
C TYR A 312 -9.87 -13.46 -4.37
N ARG A 313 -10.79 -14.07 -3.61
CA ARG A 313 -11.62 -13.34 -2.65
C ARG A 313 -10.89 -13.18 -1.33
N ILE A 314 -11.16 -12.06 -0.68
CA ILE A 314 -10.63 -11.76 0.65
C ILE A 314 -11.33 -12.68 1.64
N CYS A 315 -10.57 -13.50 2.35
CA CYS A 315 -11.11 -14.52 3.25
C CYS A 315 -10.77 -14.20 4.70
N ARG A 316 -11.75 -14.29 5.60
CA ARG A 316 -11.48 -14.23 7.04
C ARG A 316 -10.80 -15.51 7.48
N LEU A 317 -9.72 -15.39 8.27
CA LEU A 317 -9.06 -16.55 8.86
C LEU A 317 -9.98 -17.27 9.85
N THR A 318 -9.95 -18.59 9.82
CA THR A 318 -10.64 -19.41 10.82
C THR A 318 -9.95 -19.29 12.18
N SER A 319 -10.66 -19.63 13.26
CA SER A 319 -10.06 -19.66 14.61
C SER A 319 -8.87 -20.63 14.69
N GLU A 320 -8.90 -21.72 13.93
CA GLU A 320 -7.80 -22.69 13.86
C GLU A 320 -6.58 -22.10 13.15
N GLN A 321 -6.77 -21.48 11.97
CA GLN A 321 -5.68 -20.80 11.24
C GLN A 321 -5.05 -19.68 12.09
N LYS A 322 -5.88 -18.88 12.77
CA LYS A 322 -5.41 -17.84 13.71
C LYS A 322 -4.58 -18.44 14.85
N LEU A 323 -5.04 -19.55 15.44
CA LEU A 323 -4.33 -20.21 16.53
C LEU A 323 -3.01 -20.84 16.06
N GLN A 324 -2.99 -21.46 14.89
CA GLN A 324 -1.77 -22.01 14.30
C GLN A 324 -0.74 -20.91 14.04
N LEU A 325 -1.17 -19.77 13.47
CA LEU A 325 -0.31 -18.61 13.30
C LEU A 325 0.20 -18.10 14.65
N LEU A 326 -0.68 -17.91 15.62
CA LEU A 326 -0.28 -17.44 16.96
C LEU A 326 0.74 -18.39 17.60
N ASN A 327 0.52 -19.71 17.51
CA ASN A 327 1.46 -20.72 18.01
C ASN A 327 2.82 -20.64 17.32
N LEU A 328 2.86 -20.42 15.99
CA LEU A 328 4.12 -20.16 15.29
C LEU A 328 4.81 -18.94 15.89
N LEU A 329 4.09 -17.84 16.11
CA LEU A 329 4.69 -16.56 16.50
C LEU A 329 5.12 -16.51 17.97
N THR A 330 4.42 -17.20 18.89
CA THR A 330 4.59 -16.96 20.34
C THR A 330 4.90 -18.19 21.18
N ALA A 331 4.70 -19.42 20.70
CA ALA A 331 4.97 -20.61 21.52
C ALA A 331 6.47 -20.79 21.77
N ASP A 332 6.88 -21.29 22.94
CA ASP A 332 8.30 -21.55 23.22
C ASP A 332 8.92 -22.51 22.19
N GLU A 333 8.20 -23.59 21.87
CA GLU A 333 8.52 -24.56 20.82
C GLU A 333 7.33 -24.63 19.85
N PRO A 334 7.38 -23.88 18.73
CA PRO A 334 6.31 -23.93 17.74
C PRO A 334 6.24 -25.32 17.10
N GLY A 335 5.02 -25.79 16.85
CA GLY A 335 4.77 -27.06 16.16
C GLY A 335 5.03 -26.95 14.65
N GLN A 336 4.13 -27.52 13.85
CA GLN A 336 4.22 -27.41 12.39
C GLN A 336 4.08 -25.96 11.94
N ASN A 337 4.94 -25.52 11.02
CA ASN A 337 4.86 -24.19 10.42
C ASN A 337 3.60 -24.11 9.50
N PRO A 338 2.64 -23.23 9.80
CA PRO A 338 1.40 -23.09 9.02
C PRO A 338 1.53 -22.23 7.77
N LEU A 339 2.71 -21.65 7.49
CA LEU A 339 2.90 -20.74 6.36
C LEU A 339 3.21 -21.50 5.05
N PRO A 340 2.62 -21.09 3.91
CA PRO A 340 1.60 -20.05 3.77
C PRO A 340 0.21 -20.53 4.25
N ILE A 341 -0.58 -19.62 4.82
CA ILE A 341 -1.97 -19.90 5.22
C ILE A 341 -2.86 -19.67 4.00
N LEU A 342 -3.30 -20.76 3.37
CA LEU A 342 -4.14 -20.72 2.18
C LEU A 342 -5.61 -20.90 2.55
N PRO A 343 -6.49 -19.96 2.15
CA PRO A 343 -7.93 -20.13 2.34
C PRO A 343 -8.49 -21.37 1.63
N ASP A 344 -9.47 -22.02 2.24
CA ASP A 344 -10.19 -23.16 1.68
C ASP A 344 -11.71 -23.04 1.91
N GLU A 345 -12.45 -24.13 1.68
CA GLU A 345 -13.91 -24.15 1.87
C GLU A 345 -14.37 -23.93 3.32
N THR A 346 -13.47 -24.03 4.31
CA THR A 346 -13.75 -23.73 5.72
C THR A 346 -13.73 -22.23 6.02
N ASN A 347 -13.10 -21.43 5.16
CA ASN A 347 -13.16 -19.97 5.21
C ASN A 347 -14.50 -19.48 4.66
N ASP A 348 -15.51 -19.47 5.53
CA ASP A 348 -16.92 -19.24 5.17
C ASP A 348 -17.31 -17.76 4.99
N TYR A 349 -16.48 -16.84 5.51
CA TYR A 349 -16.68 -15.41 5.40
C TYR A 349 -15.72 -14.81 4.37
N ARG A 350 -16.29 -14.42 3.22
CA ARG A 350 -15.55 -13.98 2.03
C ARG A 350 -16.08 -12.63 1.56
N ILE A 351 -15.16 -11.80 1.08
CA ILE A 351 -15.43 -10.46 0.57
C ILE A 351 -14.93 -10.39 -0.87
N ASP A 352 -15.75 -9.80 -1.72
CA ASP A 352 -15.36 -9.50 -3.09
C ASP A 352 -14.37 -8.32 -3.08
N PRO A 353 -13.16 -8.49 -3.62
CA PRO A 353 -12.17 -7.42 -3.62
C PRO A 353 -12.58 -6.21 -4.47
N GLU A 354 -13.55 -6.35 -5.38
CA GLU A 354 -14.16 -5.27 -6.14
C GLU A 354 -14.97 -4.28 -5.26
N GLU A 355 -15.42 -4.72 -4.08
CA GLU A 355 -16.18 -3.86 -3.17
C GLU A 355 -15.24 -2.82 -2.52
N PRO A 356 -15.64 -1.53 -2.46
CA PRO A 356 -14.79 -0.50 -1.93
C PRO A 356 -14.31 -0.79 -0.49
N PRO A 357 -13.02 -0.55 -0.17
CA PRO A 357 -12.50 -0.73 1.19
C PRO A 357 -13.30 0.02 2.27
N LYS A 358 -13.79 1.22 1.95
CA LYS A 358 -14.65 2.04 2.82
C LYS A 358 -15.98 1.36 3.17
N ASP A 359 -16.58 0.63 2.23
CA ASP A 359 -17.90 0.02 2.37
C ASP A 359 -17.80 -1.32 3.11
N THR A 360 -16.77 -2.10 2.78
CA THR A 360 -16.48 -3.37 3.47
C THR A 360 -15.94 -3.16 4.87
N GLY A 361 -15.18 -2.06 5.07
CA GLY A 361 -14.44 -1.77 6.29
C GLY A 361 -13.22 -2.66 6.50
N ILE A 362 -12.82 -3.46 5.50
CA ILE A 362 -11.71 -4.42 5.59
C ILE A 362 -10.52 -3.92 4.78
N TYR A 363 -9.50 -3.41 5.48
CA TYR A 363 -8.28 -2.86 4.88
C TYR A 363 -7.12 -2.79 5.88
N ARG A 364 -5.89 -2.78 5.34
CA ARG A 364 -4.70 -2.35 6.06
C ARG A 364 -4.69 -0.83 6.09
N ASP A 365 -4.48 -0.21 4.94
CA ASP A 365 -4.69 1.21 4.74
C ASP A 365 -5.80 1.44 3.72
N ILE A 366 -6.59 2.51 3.91
CA ILE A 366 -7.82 2.74 3.14
C ILE A 366 -7.52 3.00 1.65
N TRP A 367 -6.30 3.44 1.34
CA TRP A 367 -5.82 3.75 -0.01
C TRP A 367 -5.07 2.59 -0.68
N ASP A 368 -4.85 1.45 0.00
CA ASP A 368 -4.05 0.35 -0.55
C ASP A 368 -4.63 -0.28 -1.81
N ARG A 369 -5.97 -0.35 -1.88
CA ARG A 369 -6.74 -0.89 -3.01
C ARG A 369 -7.56 0.22 -3.65
N SER A 370 -7.40 0.38 -4.95
CA SER A 370 -8.24 1.27 -5.76
C SER A 370 -9.56 0.62 -6.12
N GLU A 371 -10.58 1.43 -6.36
CA GLU A 371 -11.79 0.94 -7.03
C GLU A 371 -11.41 0.39 -8.41
N LEU A 372 -12.09 -0.68 -8.82
CA LEU A 372 -11.87 -1.29 -10.13
C LEU A 372 -12.13 -0.24 -11.23
N ARG A 373 -11.25 -0.16 -12.23
CA ARG A 373 -11.42 0.75 -13.38
C ARG A 373 -12.74 0.48 -14.08
N GLU A 374 -13.38 1.51 -14.65
CA GLU A 374 -14.73 1.38 -15.21
C GLU A 374 -14.82 0.38 -16.36
N ASP A 375 -13.78 0.31 -17.19
CA ASP A 375 -13.64 -0.60 -18.32
C ASP A 375 -12.95 -1.93 -17.97
N ALA A 376 -12.50 -2.11 -16.72
CA ALA A 376 -11.90 -3.36 -16.29
C ALA A 376 -12.96 -4.45 -16.09
N TYR A 377 -12.57 -5.69 -16.39
CA TYR A 377 -13.42 -6.85 -16.25
C TYR A 377 -13.70 -7.16 -14.78
N ASP A 378 -14.98 -7.22 -14.42
CA ASP A 378 -15.43 -7.58 -13.08
C ASP A 378 -15.49 -9.11 -12.95
N GLN A 379 -14.60 -9.69 -12.13
CA GLN A 379 -14.44 -11.15 -12.00
C GLN A 379 -15.71 -11.85 -11.52
N ARG A 380 -16.62 -11.12 -10.86
CA ARG A 380 -17.88 -11.65 -10.36
C ARG A 380 -18.90 -11.95 -11.46
N LEU A 381 -18.69 -11.43 -12.67
CA LEU A 381 -19.49 -11.75 -13.86
C LEU A 381 -19.04 -13.04 -14.56
N ARG A 382 -18.02 -13.73 -14.04
CA ARG A 382 -17.51 -14.97 -14.63
C ARG A 382 -18.57 -16.08 -14.59
N ASP A 383 -18.89 -16.65 -15.74
CA ASP A 383 -19.88 -17.73 -15.85
C ASP A 383 -19.32 -19.12 -15.49
N VAL A 384 -18.35 -19.17 -14.58
CA VAL A 384 -17.79 -20.42 -14.04
C VAL A 384 -18.04 -20.41 -12.54
N TRP A 385 -18.68 -21.47 -12.03
CA TRP A 385 -18.80 -21.68 -10.59
C TRP A 385 -17.80 -22.73 -10.15
N ASN A 386 -17.05 -22.42 -9.09
CA ASN A 386 -16.24 -23.38 -8.36
C ASN A 386 -16.41 -23.09 -6.85
N LYS A 387 -16.20 -24.11 -6.01
CA LYS A 387 -16.29 -23.98 -4.54
C LYS A 387 -15.12 -23.20 -3.94
N VAL A 388 -14.04 -23.09 -4.71
CA VAL A 388 -12.81 -22.39 -4.36
C VAL A 388 -13.07 -20.89 -4.23
N ASP A 389 -13.96 -20.31 -5.05
CA ASP A 389 -14.35 -18.89 -5.05
C ASP A 389 -15.70 -18.64 -4.41
N TYR A 390 -16.67 -19.51 -4.70
CA TYR A 390 -18.05 -19.34 -4.29
C TYR A 390 -18.54 -20.60 -3.58
N LEU A 391 -18.71 -20.51 -2.28
CA LEU A 391 -19.09 -21.68 -1.45
C LEU A 391 -20.44 -22.26 -1.87
N THR A 392 -21.33 -21.41 -2.39
CA THR A 392 -22.65 -21.80 -2.88
C THR A 392 -22.99 -21.12 -4.21
N HIS A 393 -23.97 -21.66 -4.94
CA HIS A 393 -24.51 -21.00 -6.12
C HIS A 393 -25.18 -19.66 -5.78
N SER A 394 -25.77 -19.55 -4.57
CA SER A 394 -26.35 -18.29 -4.11
C SER A 394 -25.30 -17.22 -3.87
N ASP A 395 -24.14 -17.58 -3.31
CA ASP A 395 -23.01 -16.65 -3.13
C ASP A 395 -22.50 -16.13 -4.48
N LYS A 396 -22.35 -17.01 -5.47
CA LYS A 396 -22.04 -16.59 -6.86
C LYS A 396 -23.11 -15.65 -7.43
N GLY A 397 -24.39 -15.99 -7.28
CA GLY A 397 -25.50 -15.14 -7.73
C GLY A 397 -25.44 -13.75 -7.13
N ASN A 398 -25.28 -13.67 -5.80
CA ASN A 398 -25.20 -12.40 -5.08
C ASN A 398 -23.98 -11.56 -5.51
N ALA A 399 -22.83 -12.18 -5.77
CA ALA A 399 -21.65 -11.48 -6.30
C ALA A 399 -21.90 -10.95 -7.73
N GLY A 400 -22.55 -11.75 -8.57
CA GLY A 400 -22.97 -11.33 -9.91
C GLY A 400 -23.96 -10.17 -9.90
N ASP A 401 -24.91 -10.16 -8.96
CA ASP A 401 -25.85 -9.06 -8.79
C ASP A 401 -25.15 -7.75 -8.42
N ARG A 402 -24.18 -7.77 -7.49
CA ARG A 402 -23.36 -6.59 -7.15
C ARG A 402 -22.56 -6.07 -8.35
N ALA A 403 -22.01 -6.96 -9.17
CA ALA A 403 -21.31 -6.57 -10.39
C ALA A 403 -22.24 -5.97 -11.44
N LEU A 404 -23.46 -6.49 -11.57
CA LEU A 404 -24.48 -5.92 -12.44
C LEU A 404 -24.92 -4.53 -11.96
N GLU A 405 -25.10 -4.35 -10.65
CA GLU A 405 -25.40 -3.04 -10.05
C GLU A 405 -24.27 -2.03 -10.31
N ARG A 406 -23.00 -2.44 -10.13
CA ARG A 406 -21.84 -1.61 -10.50
C ARG A 406 -21.90 -1.21 -11.98
N ARG A 407 -22.08 -2.18 -12.88
CA ARG A 407 -22.16 -1.93 -14.33
C ARG A 407 -23.29 -0.96 -14.69
N ASN A 408 -24.47 -1.13 -14.08
CA ASN A 408 -25.62 -0.26 -14.31
C ASN A 408 -25.33 1.16 -13.81
N ARG A 409 -24.71 1.32 -12.63
CA ARG A 409 -24.32 2.63 -12.09
C ARG A 409 -23.40 3.38 -13.03
N ILE A 410 -22.39 2.70 -13.58
CA ILE A 410 -21.47 3.27 -14.58
C ILE A 410 -22.26 3.68 -15.83
N PHE A 411 -23.07 2.77 -16.39
CA PHE A 411 -23.86 3.03 -17.60
C PHE A 411 -24.81 4.23 -17.45
N TYR A 412 -25.52 4.34 -16.32
CA TYR A 412 -26.46 5.43 -16.11
C TYR A 412 -25.78 6.76 -15.76
N ALA A 413 -24.62 6.74 -15.10
CA ALA A 413 -23.80 7.94 -14.90
C ALA A 413 -23.44 8.59 -16.25
N TYR A 414 -23.09 7.77 -17.26
CA TYR A 414 -22.82 8.25 -18.61
C TYR A 414 -24.05 8.75 -19.36
N SER A 415 -25.26 8.23 -19.08
CA SER A 415 -26.49 8.69 -19.73
C SER A 415 -27.02 10.03 -19.22
N ASP A 416 -26.64 10.41 -18.00
CA ASP A 416 -27.02 11.70 -17.39
C ASP A 416 -26.04 12.85 -17.73
N GLU A 417 -24.90 12.54 -18.37
CA GLU A 417 -23.86 13.51 -18.77
C GLU A 417 -23.93 13.99 -20.23
N GLU A 418 -24.96 13.62 -21.02
CA GLU A 418 -25.17 14.23 -22.35
C GLU A 418 -25.96 15.56 -22.25
N PRO A 419 -25.45 16.69 -22.78
CA PRO A 419 -26.19 17.94 -22.91
C PRO A 419 -27.21 17.97 -24.07
#